data_AF-A0A382R387-F1
#
_entry.id   AF-A0A382R387-F1
#
_cell.length_a   1.000
_cell.length_b   1.000
_cell.length_c   1.000
_cell.angle_alpha   90.00
_cell.angle_beta   90.00
_cell.angle_gamma   90.00
#
_symmetry.space_group_name_H-M   'P 1'
#
loop_
_entity.id
_entity.type
_entity.pdbx_description
1 polymer ?
#
loop_
_entity_poly.entity_id
_entity_poly.type
_entity_poly.pdbx_seq_one_letter_code
_entity_poly.pdbx_strand_id
1 'polypeptide(L)' 'MPDFREITSGLMFPEGPIAMPDGSVVLVEIERGTLTRVHSDGRQ' A
#
# COMPACT_ATOMS: atom_id res chain seq x y z
N MET A 1 15.80 -17.34 1.07
CA MET A 1 15.24 -16.00 0.76
C MET A 1 13.98 -15.86 1.59
N PRO A 2 13.64 -14.67 2.11
CA PRO A 2 12.40 -14.51 2.87
C PRO A 2 11.20 -14.78 1.96
N ASP A 3 10.17 -15.43 2.50
CA ASP A 3 8.90 -15.62 1.82
C ASP A 3 8.10 -14.31 1.88
N PHE A 4 7.70 -13.81 0.70
CA PHE A 4 6.86 -12.63 0.57
C PHE A 4 5.41 -13.03 0.33
N ARG A 5 4.48 -12.30 0.96
CA ARG A 5 3.04 -12.39 0.69
C ARG A 5 2.57 -11.09 0.04
N GLU A 6 1.90 -11.20 -1.11
CA GLU A 6 1.18 -10.06 -1.70
C GLU A 6 -0.04 -9.71 -0.85
N ILE A 7 -0.18 -8.43 -0.47
CA ILE A 7 -1.33 -7.92 0.30
C ILE A 7 -2.32 -7.20 -0.63
N THR A 8 -1.82 -6.45 -1.61
CA THR A 8 -2.62 -5.73 -2.59
C THR A 8 -1.87 -5.63 -3.91
N SER A 9 -2.60 -5.39 -5.00
CA SER A 9 -2.08 -5.14 -6.35
C SER A 9 -2.88 -4.04 -7.06
N GLY A 10 -2.45 -3.62 -8.26
CA GLY A 10 -3.16 -2.62 -9.06
C GLY A 10 -2.93 -1.16 -8.66
N LEU A 11 -1.91 -0.88 -7.85
CA LEU A 11 -1.47 0.47 -7.52
C LEU A 11 -0.78 1.15 -8.73
N MET A 12 -1.02 2.43 -8.93
CA MET A 12 -0.51 3.19 -10.08
C MET A 12 0.69 4.05 -9.67
N PHE A 13 1.89 3.56 -9.98
CA PHE A 13 3.19 4.14 -9.62
C PHE A 13 3.28 4.48 -8.11
N PRO A 14 3.27 3.46 -7.22
CA PRO A 14 3.22 3.63 -5.78
C PRO A 14 4.57 4.05 -5.18
N GLU A 15 4.56 5.04 -4.28
CA GLU A 15 5.77 5.53 -3.60
C GLU A 15 5.50 5.97 -2.16
N GLY A 16 6.58 6.11 -1.39
CA GLY A 16 6.56 6.66 -0.03
C GLY A 16 5.63 5.93 0.95
N PRO A 17 5.77 4.60 1.12
CA PRO A 17 4.94 3.86 2.06
C PRO A 17 5.20 4.30 3.50
N ILE A 18 4.13 4.54 4.25
CA ILE A 18 4.12 4.91 5.66
C ILE A 18 3.35 3.84 6.42
N ALA A 19 4.04 3.14 7.33
CA ALA A 19 3.42 2.18 8.23
C ALA A 19 2.59 2.93 9.29
N MET A 20 1.33 2.52 9.48
CA MET A 20 0.42 3.11 10.44
C MET A 20 0.26 2.23 11.69
N PRO A 21 -0.07 2.79 12.87
CA PRO A 21 -0.26 2.01 14.10
C PRO A 21 -1.39 0.96 14.03
N ASP A 22 -2.37 1.14 13.13
CA ASP A 22 -3.48 0.20 12.91
C ASP A 22 -3.10 -0.98 12.00
N GLY A 23 -1.83 -1.09 11.61
CA GLY A 23 -1.32 -2.12 10.72
C GLY A 23 -1.62 -1.88 9.24
N SER A 24 -2.26 -0.75 8.89
CA SER A 24 -2.37 -0.31 7.50
C SER A 24 -1.10 0.38 7.01
N VAL A 25 -1.00 0.54 5.69
CA VAL A 25 0.03 1.33 5.03
C VAL A 25 -0.64 2.44 4.23
N VAL A 26 -0.22 3.68 4.42
CA VAL A 26 -0.60 4.78 3.53
C VAL A 26 0.54 5.00 2.55
N LEU A 27 0.21 5.19 1.27
CA LEU A 27 1.19 5.47 0.22
C LEU A 27 0.63 6.50 -0.78
N VAL A 28 1.51 7.09 -1.58
CA VAL A 28 1.13 7.92 -2.72
C VAL A 28 1.04 7.04 -3.96
N GLU A 29 -0.04 7.16 -4.73
CA GLU A 29 -0.09 6.68 -6.12
C GLU A 29 0.16 7.88 -7.05
N ILE A 30 1.37 8.00 -7.60
CA ILE A 30 1.79 9.20 -8.37
C ILE A 30 0.95 9.34 -9.65
N GLU A 31 0.72 8.24 -10.36
CA GLU A 31 -0.04 8.26 -11.62
C GLU A 31 -1.55 8.45 -11.36
N ARG A 32 -2.08 7.94 -10.24
CA ARG A 32 -3.48 8.17 -9.84
C ARG A 32 -3.70 9.57 -9.24
N GLY A 33 -2.66 10.18 -8.67
CA GLY A 33 -2.73 11.48 -8.00
C GLY A 33 -3.42 11.44 -6.64
N THR A 34 -3.36 10.32 -5.91
CA THR A 34 -4.07 10.12 -4.63
C THR A 34 -3.17 9.55 -3.54
N LEU A 35 -3.59 9.72 -2.29
CA LEU A 35 -3.14 8.90 -1.18
C LEU A 35 -4.05 7.69 -1.06
N THR A 36 -3.46 6.50 -0.97
CA THR A 36 -4.19 5.24 -0.87
C THR A 36 -3.81 4.55 0.42
N ARG A 37 -4.81 3.99 1.13
CA ARG A 37 -4.59 3.27 2.38
C ARG A 37 -4.86 1.79 2.18
N VAL A 38 -3.81 0.99 2.29
CA VAL A 38 -3.89 -0.47 2.19
C VAL A 38 -4.03 -1.05 3.59
N HIS A 39 -5.18 -1.66 3.86
CA HIS A 39 -5.44 -2.41 5.09
C HIS A 39 -4.74 -3.78 5.06
N SER A 40 -4.54 -4.40 6.23
CA SER A 40 -3.86 -5.70 6.35
C SER A 40 -4.59 -6.87 5.68
N ASP A 41 -5.88 -6.70 5.37
CA ASP A 41 -6.72 -7.62 4.60
C ASP A 41 -6.67 -7.37 3.08
N GLY A 42 -5.95 -6.34 2.63
CA GLY A 42 -5.79 -6.00 1.21
C GLY A 42 -6.77 -4.95 0.67
N ARG A 43 -7.71 -4.45 1.49
CA ARG A 43 -8.62 -3.38 1.06
C ARG A 43 -7.85 -2.06 0.87
N GLN A 44 -8.10 -1.39 -0.25
CA GLN A 44 -7.56 -0.07 -0.63
C GLN A 44 -8.53 1.07 -0.27
#